data_AF-A0A957R425-F1
#
_entry.id   AF-A0A957R425-F1
#
_cell.length_a   1.000
_cell.length_b   1.000
_cell.length_c   1.000
_cell.angle_alpha   90.00
_cell.angle_beta   90.00
_cell.angle_gamma   90.00
#
_symmetry.space_group_name_H-M   'P 1'
#
loop_
_entity.id
_entity.type
_entity.pdbx_description
1 polymer ?
#
loop_
_entity_poly.entity_id
_entity_poly.type
_entity_poly.pdbx_seq_one_letter_code
_entity_poly.pdbx_strand_id
1 'polypeptide(L)'
;QNLRIERKLDLLLEQGVSQVGEVESIVRPLAEFTTFDWATIQAQVVETDRYGPTIVCWQGKQYLRRSPNNNFRTAVWYSRYVGRRGEVRVYDRLITFRETVSPRALTTKTKQYLSP
;
A
#
# COMPACT_ATOMS: atom_id res chain seq x y z
N GLN A 1 -17.45 22.59 -9.89
CA GLN A 1 -16.20 22.22 -9.19
C GLN A 1 -16.10 20.72 -8.81
N ASN A 2 -17.18 19.93 -8.77
CA ASN A 2 -17.15 18.51 -8.37
C ASN A 2 -16.77 17.48 -9.47
N LEU A 3 -16.85 17.85 -10.75
CA LEU A 3 -16.60 16.95 -11.90
C LEU A 3 -15.21 16.27 -11.90
N ARG A 4 -14.20 16.90 -11.28
CA ARG A 4 -12.81 16.38 -11.27
C ARG A 4 -12.60 15.30 -10.21
N ILE A 5 -13.35 15.36 -9.10
CA ILE A 5 -13.33 14.35 -8.04
C ILE A 5 -14.17 13.15 -8.48
N GLU A 6 -15.35 13.40 -9.05
CA GLU A 6 -16.23 12.38 -9.62
C GLU A 6 -15.52 11.58 -10.71
N ARG A 7 -14.88 12.24 -11.69
CA ARG A 7 -14.08 11.51 -12.71
C ARG A 7 -12.96 10.65 -12.15
N LYS A 8 -12.21 11.09 -11.12
CA LYS A 8 -11.17 10.25 -10.51
C LYS A 8 -11.78 9.07 -9.76
N LEU A 9 -12.91 9.28 -9.08
CA LEU A 9 -13.65 8.23 -8.40
C LEU A 9 -14.23 7.22 -9.42
N ASP A 10 -14.79 7.69 -10.51
CA ASP A 10 -15.34 6.88 -11.60
C ASP A 10 -14.24 6.09 -12.31
N LEU A 11 -13.11 6.70 -12.67
CA LEU A 11 -11.93 6.00 -13.21
C LEU A 11 -11.41 4.91 -12.26
N LEU A 12 -11.36 5.20 -10.96
CA LEU A 12 -10.96 4.22 -9.95
C LEU A 12 -11.99 3.07 -9.82
N LEU A 13 -13.27 3.33 -10.06
CA LEU A 13 -14.35 2.35 -9.88
C LEU A 13 -14.65 1.54 -11.14
N GLU A 14 -14.53 2.12 -12.33
CA GLU A 14 -14.66 1.44 -13.63
C GLU A 14 -13.60 0.36 -13.82
N GLN A 15 -12.44 0.53 -13.19
CA GLN A 15 -11.36 -0.48 -13.12
C GLN A 15 -11.69 -1.66 -12.17
N GLY A 16 -12.90 -1.76 -11.60
CA GLY A 16 -13.32 -2.90 -10.76
C GLY A 16 -12.75 -2.88 -9.33
N VAL A 17 -12.26 -1.73 -8.88
CA VAL A 17 -11.38 -1.62 -7.72
C VAL A 17 -12.16 -1.40 -6.42
N SER A 18 -12.84 -2.45 -5.95
CA SER A 18 -13.57 -2.42 -4.66
C SER A 18 -12.64 -2.43 -3.43
N GLN A 19 -11.36 -2.76 -3.65
CA GLN A 19 -10.24 -2.39 -2.79
C GLN A 19 -9.10 -2.01 -3.71
N VAL A 20 -8.43 -0.88 -3.50
CA VAL A 20 -7.28 -0.45 -4.31
C VAL A 20 -6.11 -1.41 -4.14
N GLY A 21 -6.16 -2.49 -4.90
CA GLY A 21 -5.02 -3.08 -5.57
C GLY A 21 -4.98 -2.53 -7.00
N GLU A 22 -3.80 -2.15 -7.45
CA GLU A 22 -3.45 -2.03 -8.88
C GLU A 22 -3.84 -0.77 -9.65
N VAL A 23 -3.89 0.41 -8.99
CA VAL A 23 -3.31 1.58 -9.67
C VAL A 23 -1.85 1.62 -9.26
N GLU A 24 -1.01 0.81 -9.91
CA GLU A 24 0.44 0.59 -9.65
C GLU A 24 0.95 1.17 -8.32
N SER A 25 0.46 0.64 -7.20
CA SER A 25 0.99 1.05 -5.90
C SER A 25 2.36 0.42 -5.78
N ILE A 26 3.40 1.24 -5.66
CA ILE A 26 4.79 0.78 -5.53
C ILE A 26 4.85 -0.22 -4.38
N VAL A 27 5.43 -1.40 -4.63
CA VAL A 27 5.62 -2.43 -3.60
C VAL A 27 7.09 -2.52 -3.26
N ARG A 28 7.42 -2.40 -1.98
CA ARG A 28 8.80 -2.51 -1.46
C ARG A 28 8.88 -3.59 -0.36
N PRO A 29 10.06 -4.17 -0.14
CA PRO A 29 10.31 -5.03 1.01
C PRO A 29 10.02 -4.31 2.33
N LEU A 30 9.41 -5.00 3.29
CA LEU A 30 9.13 -4.44 4.63
C LEU A 30 10.40 -3.95 5.34
N ALA A 31 11.53 -4.62 5.11
CA ALA A 31 12.83 -4.24 5.67
C ALA A 31 13.30 -2.84 5.25
N GLU A 32 12.82 -2.32 4.11
CA GLU A 32 13.17 -0.97 3.65
C GLU A 32 12.33 0.12 4.32
N PHE A 33 11.24 -0.22 5.02
CA PHE A 33 10.27 0.76 5.52
C PHE A 33 10.90 1.89 6.36
N THR A 34 11.83 1.55 7.26
CA THR A 34 12.43 2.53 8.18
C THR A 34 13.51 3.39 7.53
N THR A 35 14.06 2.96 6.40
CA THR A 35 15.19 3.60 5.71
C THR A 35 14.84 4.08 4.30
N PHE A 36 13.58 3.90 3.88
CA PHE A 36 13.13 4.26 2.54
C PHE A 36 13.27 5.76 2.30
N ASP A 37 13.97 6.11 1.22
CA ASP A 37 14.07 7.50 0.76
C ASP A 37 12.81 7.90 -0.01
N TRP A 38 11.95 8.68 0.65
CA TRP A 38 10.69 9.17 0.10
C TRP A 38 10.87 10.12 -1.09
N ALA A 39 12.04 10.76 -1.22
CA ALA A 39 12.32 11.64 -2.35
C ALA A 39 12.40 10.87 -3.68
N THR A 40 12.74 9.57 -3.65
CA THR A 40 12.81 8.71 -4.85
C THR A 40 11.47 8.58 -5.58
N ILE A 41 10.36 8.77 -4.87
CA ILE A 41 9.00 8.77 -5.44
C ILE A 41 8.39 10.18 -5.45
N GLN A 42 9.22 11.21 -5.28
CA GLN A 42 8.81 12.61 -5.17
C GLN A 42 7.81 12.87 -4.03
N ALA A 43 7.89 12.07 -2.96
CA ALA A 43 7.11 12.26 -1.75
C ALA A 43 7.96 12.93 -0.66
N GLN A 44 7.29 13.58 0.29
CA GLN A 44 7.93 14.25 1.43
C GLN A 44 7.33 13.72 2.73
N VAL A 45 8.18 13.44 3.71
CA VAL A 45 7.73 13.11 5.06
C VAL A 45 7.26 14.39 5.75
N VAL A 46 6.03 14.37 6.26
CA VAL A 46 5.41 15.51 6.95
C VAL A 46 5.41 15.31 8.46
N GLU A 47 5.17 14.07 8.89
CA GLU A 47 5.08 13.71 10.30
C GLU A 47 5.72 12.34 10.53
N THR A 48 6.31 12.15 11.71
CA THR A 48 6.99 10.91 12.12
C THR A 48 6.60 10.54 13.56
N ASP A 49 6.69 9.26 13.86
CA ASP A 49 6.68 8.73 15.21
C ASP A 49 7.89 7.80 15.46
N ARG A 50 7.91 7.12 16.61
CA ARG A 50 9.00 6.20 16.99
C ARG A 50 9.19 5.01 16.01
N TYR A 51 8.25 4.75 15.12
CA TYR A 51 8.30 3.66 14.14
C TYR A 51 8.66 4.13 12.73
N GLY A 52 8.67 5.46 12.48
CA GLY A 52 8.97 6.04 11.18
C GLY A 52 7.92 7.06 10.75
N PRO A 53 7.84 7.39 9.45
CA PRO A 53 6.86 8.36 8.94
C PRO A 53 5.42 7.94 9.27
N THR A 54 4.56 8.89 9.61
CA THR A 54 3.13 8.68 9.89
C THR A 54 2.28 9.35 8.82
N ILE A 55 2.73 10.49 8.30
CA ILE A 55 2.11 11.23 7.20
C ILE A 55 3.18 11.56 6.16
N VAL A 56 2.85 11.28 4.89
CA VAL A 56 3.67 11.68 3.74
C VAL A 56 2.83 12.49 2.76
N CYS A 57 3.43 13.50 2.13
CA CYS A 57 2.82 14.30 1.08
C CYS A 57 3.35 13.87 -0.29
N TRP A 58 2.45 13.61 -1.22
CA TRP A 58 2.78 13.29 -2.62
C TRP A 58 1.82 14.04 -3.54
N GLN A 59 2.36 14.79 -4.51
CA GLN A 59 1.59 15.65 -5.41
C GLN A 59 0.57 16.56 -4.69
N GLY A 60 0.98 17.15 -3.56
CA GLY A 60 0.14 18.04 -2.75
C GLY A 60 -0.96 17.33 -1.94
N LYS A 61 -0.94 15.99 -1.84
CA LYS A 61 -1.93 15.19 -1.11
C LYS A 61 -1.27 14.42 0.01
N GLN A 62 -1.91 14.40 1.18
CA GLN A 62 -1.44 13.64 2.33
C GLN A 62 -1.92 12.19 2.28
N TYR A 63 -1.00 11.26 2.53
CA TYR A 63 -1.23 9.84 2.69
C TYR A 63 -0.82 9.43 4.10
N LEU A 64 -1.66 8.63 4.76
CA LEU A 64 -1.47 8.21 6.14
C LEU A 64 -0.96 6.77 6.20
N ARG A 65 -0.04 6.52 7.13
CA ARG A 65 0.45 5.17 7.43
C ARG A 65 -0.68 4.27 7.94
N ARG A 66 -0.76 3.05 7.42
CA ARG A 66 -1.66 1.97 7.82
C ARG A 66 -0.83 0.72 8.11
N SER A 67 -1.08 0.09 9.25
CA SER A 67 -0.34 -1.09 9.70
C SER A 67 -1.32 -2.05 10.40
N PRO A 68 -2.07 -2.88 9.66
CA PRO A 68 -2.95 -3.84 10.28
C PRO A 68 -2.11 -4.89 11.01
N ASN A 69 -2.52 -5.22 12.22
CA ASN A 69 -2.06 -6.46 12.85
C ASN A 69 -2.96 -7.59 12.32
N ASN A 70 -2.45 -8.45 11.44
CA ASN A 70 -3.21 -9.59 10.92
C ASN A 70 -2.38 -10.88 10.93
N ASN A 71 -3.06 -12.02 11.03
CA ASN A 71 -2.43 -13.35 11.15
C ASN A 71 -1.73 -13.84 9.88
N PHE A 72 -1.84 -13.10 8.77
CA PHE A 72 -1.47 -13.63 7.45
C PHE A 72 -0.16 -13.04 6.95
N ARG A 73 0.09 -11.72 7.08
CA ARG A 73 1.35 -11.05 6.70
C ARG A 73 1.52 -9.69 7.38
N THR A 74 2.74 -9.41 7.86
CA THR A 74 3.14 -8.07 8.31
C THR A 74 3.24 -7.13 7.10
N ALA A 75 2.48 -6.03 7.13
CA ALA A 75 2.52 -5.01 6.09
C ALA A 75 2.27 -3.61 6.65
N VAL A 76 2.91 -2.63 6.01
CA VAL A 76 2.69 -1.20 6.22
C VAL A 76 2.38 -0.57 4.87
N TRP A 77 1.34 0.25 4.74
CA TRP A 77 1.07 0.99 3.51
C TRP A 77 0.60 2.40 3.78
N TYR A 78 0.67 3.24 2.76
CA TYR A 78 0.21 4.63 2.84
C TYR A 78 -0.99 4.82 1.93
N SER A 79 -2.10 5.28 2.49
CA SER A 79 -3.33 5.53 1.74
C SER A 79 -4.03 6.81 2.16
N ARG A 80 -4.83 7.36 1.24
CA ARG A 80 -5.70 8.51 1.49
C ARG A 80 -7.14 8.20 1.09
N TYR A 81 -8.09 8.73 1.83
CA TYR A 81 -9.51 8.60 1.49
C TYR A 81 -9.84 9.46 0.27
N VAL A 82 -10.51 8.87 -0.73
CA VAL A 82 -10.90 9.57 -1.97
C VAL A 82 -12.37 9.91 -1.98
N GLY A 83 -13.21 9.04 -1.45
CA GLY A 83 -14.66 9.19 -1.49
C GLY A 83 -15.37 7.90 -1.12
N ARG A 84 -16.68 7.83 -1.38
CA ARG A 84 -17.49 6.63 -1.14
C ARG A 84 -18.40 6.36 -2.32
N ARG A 85 -18.71 5.08 -2.55
CA ARG A 85 -19.76 4.63 -3.47
C ARG A 85 -20.78 3.84 -2.66
N GLY A 86 -21.95 4.43 -2.42
CA GLY A 86 -22.88 3.92 -1.41
C GLY A 86 -22.18 3.83 -0.06
N GLU A 87 -22.20 2.65 0.55
CA GLU A 87 -21.56 2.37 1.84
C GLU A 87 -20.06 2.07 1.75
N VAL A 88 -19.52 1.86 0.55
CA VAL A 88 -18.11 1.45 0.36
C VAL A 88 -17.20 2.67 0.33
N ARG A 89 -16.21 2.71 1.23
CA ARG A 89 -15.16 3.74 1.24
C ARG A 89 -14.05 3.41 0.25
N VAL A 90 -13.67 4.38 -0.57
CA VAL A 90 -12.61 4.28 -1.58
C VAL A 90 -11.36 5.01 -1.09
N TYR A 91 -10.21 4.35 -1.20
CA TYR A 91 -8.92 4.87 -0.78
C TYR A 91 -7.89 4.73 -1.89
N ASP A 92 -7.11 5.77 -2.13
CA ASP A 92 -5.97 5.77 -3.04
C ASP A 92 -4.72 5.34 -2.27
N ARG A 93 -3.95 4.39 -2.81
CA ARG A 93 -2.80 3.76 -2.14
C ARG A 93 -1.50 4.15 -2.85
N LEU A 94 -0.58 4.76 -2.13
CA LEU A 94 0.69 5.26 -2.66
C LEU A 94 1.75 4.16 -2.76
N ILE A 95 2.02 3.51 -1.62
CA ILE A 95 3.11 2.52 -1.49
C ILE A 95 2.72 1.47 -0.47
N THR A 96 3.19 0.24 -0.67
CA THR A 96 3.06 -0.89 0.26
C THR A 96 4.43 -1.47 0.58
N PHE A 97 4.77 -1.51 1.85
CA PHE A 97 5.87 -2.26 2.43
C PHE A 97 5.33 -3.59 2.96
N ARG A 98 5.79 -4.71 2.43
CA ARG A 98 5.36 -6.03 2.88
C ARG A 98 6.51 -7.01 2.86
N GLU A 99 6.40 -8.06 3.66
CA GLU A 99 7.35 -9.17 3.59
C GLU A 99 7.38 -9.74 2.17
N THR A 100 8.52 -9.60 1.51
CA THR A 100 8.82 -10.30 0.27
C THR A 100 9.32 -11.69 0.65
N VAL A 101 8.55 -12.72 0.32
CA VAL A 101 9.05 -14.10 0.44
C VAL A 101 10.24 -14.19 -0.51
N SER A 102 11.46 -14.33 0.01
CA SER A 102 12.59 -14.60 -0.87
C SER A 102 12.33 -15.96 -1.54
N PRO A 103 12.59 -16.11 -2.86
CA PRO A 103 12.43 -17.41 -3.53
C PRO A 103 13.23 -18.53 -2.86
N ARG A 104 14.29 -18.17 -2.12
CA ARG A 104 15.17 -19.09 -1.40
C ARG A 104 14.51 -19.76 -0.18
N ALA A 105 13.38 -19.25 0.31
CA ALA A 105 12.64 -19.85 1.42
C ALA A 105 11.61 -20.92 1.00
N LEU A 106 11.43 -21.15 -0.30
CA LEU A 106 10.46 -22.14 -0.82
C LEU A 106 11.00 -23.58 -0.90
N THR A 107 12.28 -23.85 -0.60
CA THR A 107 12.88 -25.18 -0.82
C THR A 107 13.04 -26.06 0.42
N THR A 108 12.62 -25.65 1.61
CA THR A 108 12.82 -26.48 2.83
C THR A 108 11.55 -27.20 3.34
N LYS A 109 10.38 -27.01 2.71
CA LYS A 109 9.14 -27.73 3.11
C LYS A 109 8.40 -28.45 1.97
N THR A 110 9.13 -28.96 0.97
CA THR A 110 8.54 -29.85 -0.04
C THR A 110 9.47 -31.02 -0.40
N LYS A 111 9.89 -31.77 0.63
CA LYS A 111 10.40 -33.15 0.48
C LYS A 111 9.83 -34.03 1.59
N GLN A 112 8.51 -34.15 1.66
CA GLN A 112 7.89 -35.27 2.41
C GLN A 112 6.56 -35.75 1.81
N TYR A 113 6.28 -35.41 0.55
CA TYR A 113 5.18 -36.01 -0.21
C TYR A 113 5.66 -36.17 -1.64
N LEU A 114 6.36 -37.28 -1.90
CA LEU A 114 6.57 -37.94 -3.20
C LEU A 114 7.77 -38.86 -3.01
N SER A 115 7.49 -40.04 -2.47
CA SER A 115 8.23 -41.25 -2.82
C SER A 115 7.14 -42.31 -3.06
N PRO A 116 7.14 -42.97 -4.22
CA PRO A 116 6.21 -44.06 -4.52
C PRO A 116 6.43 -45.28 -3.62
#